data_AF-A0A1A8EWF6-F1
#
_entry.id   AF-A0A1A8EWF6-F1
#
_cell.length_a   1.000
_cell.length_b   1.000
_cell.length_c   1.000
_cell.angle_alpha   90.00
_cell.angle_beta   90.00
_cell.angle_gamma   90.00
#
_symmetry.space_group_name_H-M   'P 1'
#
loop_
_entity.id
_entity.type
_entity.pdbx_description
1 polymer ?
#
loop_
_entity_poly.entity_id
_entity_poly.type
_entity_poly.pdbx_seq_one_letter_code
_entity_poly.pdbx_strand_id
1 'polypeptide(L)'
;MKSEPDPSDPFSFEGPEITDSDGCQIDWHKGKDVTVKTIKKKQKHKGRGVVRTVTKQVPNDSFFNFFNPIKASPDGEMDEDSEFSLATDFEIGHFFRERIVPRAVLYFTGEAMEDDESFEEEELEEGDEEEQDDDGDEDDDEGDFDPKA
;
A
#
# COMPACT_ATOMS: atom_id res chain seq x y z
N MET A 1 5.02 4.32 -22.69
CA MET A 1 4.59 5.73 -22.53
C MET A 1 4.19 6.26 -23.89
N LYS A 2 2.97 6.76 -24.02
CA LYS A 2 2.48 7.48 -25.20
C LYS A 2 2.62 8.97 -24.91
N SER A 3 3.33 9.71 -25.75
CA SER A 3 3.62 11.14 -25.55
C SER A 3 3.04 12.03 -26.65
N GLU A 4 2.33 11.43 -27.60
CA GLU A 4 1.69 12.14 -28.71
C GLU A 4 0.16 12.14 -28.51
N PRO A 5 -0.53 13.26 -28.81
CA PRO A 5 -1.99 13.33 -28.76
C PRO A 5 -2.64 12.28 -29.65
N ASP A 6 -3.81 11.78 -29.24
CA ASP A 6 -4.58 10.89 -30.09
C ASP A 6 -5.07 11.64 -31.35
N PRO A 7 -4.83 11.16 -32.57
CA PRO A 7 -5.32 11.81 -33.77
C PRO A 7 -6.86 11.90 -33.84
N SER A 8 -7.56 10.97 -33.18
CA SER A 8 -9.02 10.92 -33.14
C SER A 8 -9.63 11.84 -32.08
N ASP A 9 -8.85 12.17 -31.04
CA ASP A 9 -9.23 13.11 -29.98
C ASP A 9 -8.01 13.88 -29.46
N PRO A 10 -7.53 14.90 -30.18
CA PRO A 10 -6.28 15.57 -29.84
C PRO A 10 -6.36 16.48 -28.60
N PHE A 11 -7.57 16.78 -28.12
CA PHE A 11 -7.78 17.66 -26.97
C PHE A 11 -7.82 16.91 -25.63
N SER A 12 -7.90 15.58 -25.63
CA SER A 12 -7.79 14.76 -24.41
C SER A 12 -6.34 14.49 -23.98
N PHE A 13 -5.35 15.04 -24.67
CA PHE A 13 -3.95 14.90 -24.26
C PHE A 13 -3.65 15.74 -23.02
N GLU A 14 -3.64 15.09 -21.86
CA GLU A 14 -3.30 15.69 -20.57
C GLU A 14 -1.82 15.51 -20.18
N GLY A 15 -1.05 14.81 -21.01
CA GLY A 15 0.38 14.54 -20.80
C GLY A 15 0.77 13.13 -21.21
N PRO A 16 2.02 12.72 -20.92
CA PRO A 16 2.47 11.36 -21.18
C PRO A 16 1.64 10.33 -20.41
N GLU A 17 1.06 9.36 -21.13
CA GLU A 17 0.25 8.29 -20.55
C GLU A 17 1.05 6.99 -20.45
N ILE A 18 0.82 6.22 -19.38
CA ILE A 18 1.45 4.91 -19.20
C ILE A 18 0.65 3.87 -19.98
N THR A 19 1.33 3.23 -20.93
CA THR A 19 0.73 2.21 -21.78
C THR A 19 1.04 0.80 -21.33
N ASP A 20 2.19 0.62 -20.67
CA ASP A 20 2.70 -0.67 -20.22
C ASP A 20 3.82 -0.46 -19.19
N SER A 21 4.06 -1.47 -18.35
CA SER A 21 5.12 -1.49 -17.35
C SER A 21 5.79 -2.87 -17.33
N ASP A 22 7.11 -2.89 -17.45
CA ASP A 22 7.91 -4.11 -17.41
C ASP A 22 8.59 -4.26 -16.04
N GLY A 23 8.27 -5.37 -15.38
CA GLY A 23 8.87 -5.76 -14.10
C GLY A 23 10.23 -6.46 -14.23
N CYS A 24 10.72 -6.91 -13.08
CA CYS A 24 11.94 -7.71 -12.95
C CYS A 24 11.69 -8.93 -12.06
N GLN A 25 11.96 -10.13 -12.57
CA GLN A 25 11.78 -11.35 -11.79
C GLN A 25 12.76 -11.39 -10.61
N ILE A 26 12.21 -11.58 -9.40
CA ILE A 26 13.00 -11.71 -8.17
C ILE A 26 13.22 -13.19 -7.86
N ASP A 27 14.49 -13.59 -7.78
CA ASP A 27 14.86 -14.96 -7.39
C ASP A 27 14.88 -15.09 -5.86
N TRP A 28 13.71 -15.33 -5.27
CA TRP A 28 13.57 -15.48 -3.83
C TRP A 28 14.24 -16.75 -3.30
N HIS A 29 15.01 -16.59 -2.22
CA HIS A 29 15.42 -17.72 -1.40
C HIS A 29 14.22 -18.36 -0.70
N LYS A 30 14.35 -19.64 -0.35
CA LYS A 30 13.27 -20.43 0.26
C LYS A 30 12.70 -19.72 1.50
N GLY A 31 11.41 -19.40 1.45
CA GLY A 31 10.69 -18.76 2.56
C GLY A 31 11.02 -17.28 2.77
N LYS A 32 11.64 -16.63 1.78
CA LYS A 32 11.95 -15.20 1.79
C LYS A 32 11.08 -14.36 0.87
N ASP A 33 10.22 -15.01 0.09
CA ASP A 33 9.21 -14.31 -0.70
C ASP A 33 8.22 -13.60 0.23
N VAL A 34 8.31 -12.27 0.28
CA VAL A 34 7.47 -11.39 1.10
C VAL A 34 6.22 -10.92 0.35
N THR A 35 6.12 -11.22 -0.95
CA THR A 35 4.93 -10.93 -1.78
C THR A 35 3.80 -11.93 -1.52
N VAL A 36 4.09 -13.03 -0.80
CA VAL A 36 3.10 -14.07 -0.47
C VAL A 36 3.08 -14.43 1.02
N LYS A 37 1.88 -14.62 1.56
CA LYS A 37 1.66 -15.13 2.92
C LYS A 37 1.25 -16.59 2.88
N THR A 38 1.91 -17.41 3.69
CA THR A 38 1.63 -18.85 3.76
C THR A 38 0.60 -19.16 4.84
N ILE A 39 -0.61 -19.57 4.44
CA ILE A 39 -1.70 -19.96 5.33
C ILE A 39 -1.77 -21.49 5.44
N LYS A 40 -1.70 -22.01 6.67
CA LYS A 40 -1.84 -23.45 6.96
C LYS A 40 -3.26 -23.76 7.40
N LYS A 41 -4.00 -24.52 6.60
CA LYS A 41 -5.36 -24.98 6.91
C LYS A 41 -5.36 -26.46 7.27
N LYS A 42 -5.77 -26.78 8.50
CA LYS A 42 -5.99 -28.18 8.90
C LYS A 42 -7.28 -28.68 8.23
N GLN A 43 -7.17 -29.76 7.46
CA GLN A 43 -8.28 -30.41 6.80
C GLN A 43 -8.47 -31.80 7.41
N LYS A 44 -9.67 -32.08 7.94
CA LYS A 44 -10.04 -33.40 8.43
C LYS A 44 -10.79 -34.17 7.34
N HIS A 45 -10.31 -35.36 7.01
CA HIS A 45 -11.00 -36.22 6.04
C HIS A 45 -12.31 -36.74 6.63
N LYS A 46 -13.45 -36.47 5.97
CA LYS A 46 -14.75 -37.04 6.36
C LYS A 46 -14.69 -38.56 6.17
N GLY A 47 -14.90 -39.33 7.24
CA GLY A 47 -14.89 -40.80 7.23
C GLY A 47 -13.64 -41.48 7.83
N ARG A 48 -12.42 -41.00 7.54
CA ARG A 48 -11.16 -41.60 8.06
C ARG A 48 -10.60 -40.92 9.31
N GLY A 49 -11.13 -39.75 9.69
CA GLY A 49 -10.68 -39.02 10.89
C GLY A 49 -9.28 -38.40 10.80
N VAL A 50 -8.47 -38.78 9.82
CA VAL A 50 -7.12 -38.27 9.57
C VAL A 50 -7.14 -36.76 9.28
N VAL A 51 -6.32 -36.02 10.02
CA VAL A 51 -6.11 -34.58 9.84
C VAL A 51 -4.83 -34.37 9.04
N ARG A 52 -4.94 -33.66 7.92
CA ARG A 52 -3.79 -33.19 7.12
C ARG A 52 -3.70 -31.68 7.16
N THR A 53 -2.50 -31.12 7.16
CA THR A 53 -2.30 -29.67 7.04
C THR A 53 -2.05 -29.33 5.57
N VAL A 54 -2.95 -28.55 4.97
CA VAL A 54 -2.81 -28.03 3.61
C VAL A 54 -2.21 -26.62 3.72
N THR A 55 -1.17 -26.37 2.95
CA THR A 55 -0.51 -25.07 2.90
C THR A 55 -0.97 -24.34 1.64
N LYS A 56 -1.55 -23.15 1.78
CA LYS A 56 -1.98 -22.28 0.69
C LYS A 56 -1.17 -20.98 0.75
N GLN A 57 -0.62 -20.55 -0.37
CA GLN A 57 -0.05 -19.21 -0.50
C GLN A 57 -1.16 -18.26 -0.95
N VAL A 58 -1.18 -17.07 -0.38
CA VAL A 58 -2.04 -15.96 -0.80
C VAL A 58 -1.17 -14.73 -1.04
N PRO A 59 -1.53 -13.85 -2.00
CA PRO A 59 -0.85 -12.57 -2.16
C PRO A 59 -0.81 -11.78 -0.86
N ASN A 60 0.25 -11.01 -0.67
CA ASN A 60 0.49 -10.16 0.48
C ASN A 60 1.05 -8.82 0.01
N ASP A 61 0.63 -7.75 0.66
CA ASP A 61 1.10 -6.41 0.32
C ASP A 61 2.60 -6.30 0.62
N SER A 62 3.35 -5.91 -0.39
CA SER A 62 4.79 -5.81 -0.36
C SER A 62 5.26 -4.75 -1.34
N PHE A 63 6.26 -3.97 -0.94
CA PHE A 63 6.98 -3.08 -1.85
C PHE A 63 7.47 -3.84 -3.10
N PHE A 64 7.85 -5.10 -2.95
CA PHE A 64 8.38 -5.90 -4.05
C PHE A 64 7.34 -6.28 -5.11
N ASN A 65 6.04 -6.02 -4.88
CA ASN A 65 5.01 -6.13 -5.91
C ASN A 65 5.26 -5.15 -7.06
N PHE A 66 5.95 -4.03 -6.81
CA PHE A 66 6.40 -3.06 -7.81
C PHE A 66 7.23 -3.68 -8.95
N PHE A 67 7.98 -4.76 -8.67
CA PHE A 67 8.77 -5.45 -9.69
C PHE A 67 7.95 -6.47 -10.49
N ASN A 68 6.67 -6.62 -10.21
CA ASN A 68 5.75 -7.48 -10.93
C ASN A 68 4.44 -6.73 -11.23
N PRO A 69 4.52 -5.65 -12.04
CA PRO A 69 3.37 -4.82 -12.38
C PRO A 69 2.31 -5.64 -13.14
N ILE A 70 1.06 -5.20 -13.03
CA ILE A 70 -0.04 -5.78 -13.80
C ILE A 70 0.19 -5.46 -15.28
N LYS A 71 0.10 -6.49 -16.13
CA LYS A 71 0.23 -6.31 -17.58
C LYS A 71 -1.12 -5.96 -18.18
N ALA A 72 -1.13 -4.93 -19.02
CA ALA A 72 -2.31 -4.59 -19.81
C ALA A 72 -2.70 -5.78 -20.72
N SER A 73 -4.00 -6.06 -20.79
CA SER A 73 -4.56 -7.03 -21.73
C SER A 73 -4.23 -6.60 -23.17
N PRO A 74 -3.85 -7.52 -24.09
CA PRO A 74 -3.63 -7.16 -25.49
C PRO A 74 -4.89 -6.63 -26.20
N ASP A 75 -6.08 -6.91 -25.64
CA ASP A 75 -7.37 -6.41 -26.12
C ASP A 75 -7.69 -4.99 -25.62
N GLY A 76 -6.82 -4.38 -24.82
CA GLY A 76 -6.96 -2.99 -24.34
C GLY A 76 -7.99 -2.78 -23.23
N GLU A 77 -8.79 -3.80 -22.89
CA GLU A 77 -9.71 -3.74 -21.76
C GLU A 77 -8.96 -4.08 -20.45
N MET A 78 -8.73 -3.07 -19.62
CA MET A 78 -8.31 -3.20 -18.23
C MET A 78 -9.49 -2.87 -17.32
N ASP A 79 -9.59 -3.54 -16.16
CA ASP A 79 -10.54 -3.11 -15.14
C ASP A 79 -10.00 -1.90 -14.36
N GLU A 80 -10.89 -1.17 -13.69
CA GLU A 80 -10.55 0.03 -12.92
C GLU A 80 -9.46 -0.24 -11.87
N ASP A 81 -9.47 -1.42 -11.26
CA ASP A 81 -8.47 -1.85 -10.27
C ASP A 81 -7.07 -1.98 -10.90
N SER A 82 -6.99 -2.54 -12.11
CA SER A 82 -5.74 -2.69 -12.85
C SER A 82 -5.20 -1.35 -13.35
N GLU A 83 -6.08 -0.46 -13.82
CA GLU A 83 -5.71 0.91 -14.21
C GLU A 83 -5.16 1.69 -13.01
N PHE A 84 -5.83 1.62 -11.86
CA PHE A 84 -5.38 2.24 -10.62
C PHE A 84 -4.03 1.72 -10.16
N SER A 85 -3.81 0.40 -10.25
CA SER A 85 -2.52 -0.21 -9.91
C SER A 85 -1.39 0.28 -10.82
N LEU A 86 -1.64 0.38 -12.13
CA LEU A 86 -0.63 0.85 -13.09
C LEU A 86 -0.29 2.33 -12.89
N ALA A 87 -1.29 3.16 -12.59
CA ALA A 87 -1.08 4.56 -12.24
C ALA A 87 -0.24 4.70 -10.95
N THR A 88 -0.54 3.90 -9.93
CA THR A 88 0.22 3.86 -8.68
C THR A 88 1.68 3.45 -8.91
N ASP A 89 1.92 2.41 -9.71
CA ASP A 89 3.27 1.97 -10.07
C ASP A 89 4.05 3.09 -10.79
N PHE A 90 3.40 3.82 -11.71
CA PHE A 90 4.05 4.94 -12.35
C PHE A 90 4.39 6.07 -11.38
N GLU A 91 3.48 6.43 -10.48
CA GLU A 91 3.73 7.47 -9.49
C GLU A 91 4.93 7.11 -8.62
N ILE A 92 5.00 5.88 -8.13
CA ILE A 92 6.15 5.37 -7.36
C ILE A 92 7.44 5.47 -8.19
N GLY A 93 7.42 4.98 -9.44
CA GLY A 93 8.58 5.02 -10.33
C GLY A 93 9.04 6.45 -10.65
N HIS A 94 8.09 7.35 -10.87
CA HIS A 94 8.33 8.77 -11.09
C HIS A 94 8.94 9.43 -9.86
N PHE A 95 8.42 9.14 -8.67
CA PHE A 95 8.94 9.64 -7.41
C PHE A 95 10.38 9.20 -7.17
N PHE A 96 10.69 7.93 -7.44
CA PHE A 96 12.08 7.45 -7.37
C PHE A 96 12.99 8.19 -8.34
N ARG A 97 12.57 8.34 -9.58
CA ARG A 97 13.36 8.94 -10.65
C ARG A 97 13.61 10.44 -10.43
N GLU A 98 12.57 11.20 -10.10
CA GLU A 98 12.63 12.66 -10.09
C GLU A 98 12.93 13.23 -8.70
N ARG A 99 12.58 12.52 -7.61
CA ARG A 99 12.78 13.00 -6.25
C ARG A 99 13.82 12.20 -5.46
N ILE A 100 13.61 10.91 -5.25
CA ILE A 100 14.46 10.10 -4.33
C ILE A 100 15.88 9.97 -4.86
N VAL A 101 16.08 9.48 -6.09
CA VAL A 101 17.43 9.18 -6.61
C VAL A 101 18.30 10.44 -6.69
N PRO A 102 17.82 11.59 -7.22
CA PRO A 102 18.63 12.81 -7.27
C PRO A 102 18.96 13.41 -5.90
N ARG A 103 18.10 13.20 -4.89
CA ARG A 103 18.21 13.81 -3.55
C ARG A 103 18.33 12.78 -2.44
N ALA A 104 18.90 11.60 -2.73
CA ALA A 104 18.88 10.46 -1.81
C ALA A 104 19.47 10.77 -0.42
N VAL A 105 20.51 11.61 -0.37
CA VAL A 105 21.11 12.04 0.90
C VAL A 105 20.14 12.88 1.73
N LEU A 106 19.39 13.79 1.11
CA LEU A 106 18.43 14.65 1.80
C LEU A 106 17.22 13.86 2.31
N TYR A 107 16.75 12.86 1.55
CA TYR A 107 15.74 11.92 2.02
C TYR A 107 16.25 11.00 3.14
N PHE A 108 17.55 10.68 3.13
CA PHE A 108 18.17 9.90 4.19
C PHE A 108 18.36 10.70 5.48
N THR A 109 18.73 11.99 5.38
CA THR A 109 18.90 12.86 6.54
C THR A 109 17.59 13.43 7.07
N GLY A 110 16.52 13.44 6.26
CA GLY A 110 15.20 13.97 6.61
C GLY A 110 14.95 15.40 6.11
N GLU A 111 16.00 16.11 5.71
CA GLU A 111 15.93 17.51 5.25
C GLU A 111 14.98 17.72 4.05
N ALA A 112 14.85 16.72 3.17
CA ALA A 112 13.93 16.82 2.03
C ALA A 112 12.43 16.72 2.42
N MET A 113 12.12 16.27 3.65
CA MET A 113 10.75 16.16 4.16
C MET A 113 10.34 17.46 4.86
N GLU A 114 11.27 18.09 5.57
CA GLU A 114 11.07 19.39 6.24
C GLU A 114 10.74 20.52 5.25
N ASP A 115 11.34 20.49 4.05
CA ASP A 115 11.06 21.46 2.97
C ASP A 115 9.63 21.36 2.40
N ASP A 116 8.96 20.20 2.46
CA ASP A 116 7.57 20.00 2.00
C ASP A 116 6.55 20.35 3.11
N GLU A 117 6.92 20.23 4.40
CA GLU A 117 6.07 20.59 5.56
C GLU A 117 6.10 22.09 5.89
N SER A 118 7.11 22.83 5.44
CA SER A 118 7.24 24.27 5.71
C SER A 118 6.19 25.15 5.01
N PHE A 119 5.23 24.57 4.30
CA PHE A 119 4.11 25.28 3.67
C PHE A 119 2.79 25.15 4.45
N GLU A 120 2.73 24.32 5.50
CA GLU A 120 1.50 24.07 6.28
C GLU A 120 1.54 24.62 7.73
N GLU A 121 2.67 25.11 8.22
CA GLU A 121 2.83 25.55 9.63
C GLU A 121 2.48 27.04 9.90
N GLU A 122 1.82 27.77 8.99
CA GLU A 122 1.48 29.20 9.20
C GLU A 122 0.01 29.47 9.61
N GLU A 123 -0.82 28.45 9.91
CA GLU A 123 -2.25 28.65 10.22
C GLU A 123 -2.77 28.13 11.58
N LEU A 124 -1.90 27.78 12.55
CA LEU A 124 -2.36 27.33 13.88
C LEU A 124 -1.76 28.13 15.04
N GLU A 125 -2.00 29.44 15.04
CA GLU A 125 -1.89 30.25 16.25
C GLU A 125 -3.12 31.16 16.36
N GLU A 126 -4.14 30.73 17.12
CA GLU A 126 -4.85 31.59 18.08
C GLU A 126 -5.93 30.79 18.84
N GLY A 127 -5.82 30.75 20.18
CA GLY A 127 -6.96 30.48 21.06
C GLY A 127 -6.70 29.54 22.24
N ASP A 128 -5.71 29.85 23.07
CA ASP A 128 -5.63 29.35 24.45
C ASP A 128 -6.63 30.11 25.34
N GLU A 129 -7.61 29.42 25.92
CA GLU A 129 -8.22 29.80 27.20
C GLU A 129 -8.52 28.54 28.01
N GLU A 130 -7.63 28.23 28.96
CA GLU A 130 -7.81 27.24 30.02
C GLU A 130 -9.05 27.54 30.89
N GLU A 131 -9.84 26.51 31.22
CA GLU A 131 -10.34 26.35 32.59
C GLU A 131 -10.23 24.87 33.03
N GLN A 132 -9.32 24.64 33.97
CA GLN A 132 -9.27 23.46 34.84
C GLN A 132 -10.52 23.46 35.74
N ASP A 133 -11.19 22.32 35.84
CA ASP A 133 -11.77 21.92 37.12
C ASP A 133 -11.52 20.41 37.31
N ASP A 134 -10.74 20.15 38.35
CA ASP A 134 -10.29 18.88 38.86
C ASP A 134 -11.37 18.22 39.74
N ASP A 135 -11.14 16.96 40.10
CA ASP A 135 -11.78 16.15 41.13
C ASP A 135 -12.87 15.14 40.72
N GLY A 136 -12.50 13.86 40.86
CA GLY A 136 -13.46 12.78 41.11
C GLY A 136 -12.97 11.38 40.73
N ASP A 137 -11.85 10.95 41.29
CA ASP A 137 -11.31 9.58 41.21
C ASP A 137 -12.21 8.52 41.90
N GLU A 138 -11.94 7.27 41.54
CA GLU A 138 -12.26 5.98 42.20
C GLU A 138 -13.67 5.39 42.02
N ASP A 139 -13.75 4.29 41.27
CA ASP A 139 -14.02 2.93 41.81
C ASP A 139 -14.28 1.98 40.63
N ASP A 140 -13.31 1.14 40.25
CA ASP A 140 -12.96 -0.15 40.85
C ASP A 140 -13.68 -1.31 40.15
N ASP A 141 -12.87 -2.33 39.94
CA ASP A 141 -13.07 -3.54 39.18
C ASP A 141 -14.14 -4.45 39.83
N GLU A 142 -14.49 -5.51 39.10
CA GLU A 142 -15.23 -6.70 39.53
C GLU A 142 -16.73 -6.79 39.19
N GLY A 143 -17.05 -7.81 38.39
CA GLY A 143 -18.42 -8.22 38.11
C GLY A 143 -18.55 -9.43 37.20
N ASP A 144 -17.93 -10.54 37.60
CA ASP A 144 -18.17 -11.92 37.18
C ASP A 144 -19.57 -12.17 36.55
N PHE A 145 -19.61 -12.55 35.26
CA PHE A 145 -20.84 -12.96 34.58
C PHE A 145 -20.80 -14.47 34.27
N ASP A 146 -21.33 -15.25 35.20
CA ASP A 146 -22.03 -16.51 34.93
C ASP A 146 -23.24 -16.54 35.90
N PRO A 147 -24.48 -16.84 35.47
CA PRO A 147 -24.82 -18.22 35.14
C PRO A 147 -25.97 -18.45 34.11
N LYS A 148 -25.95 -19.66 33.52
CA LYS A 148 -27.05 -20.48 32.94
C LYS A 148 -27.20 -20.40 31.41
N ALA A 149 -27.34 -21.50 30.67
CA ALA A 149 -27.75 -22.87 31.00
C ALA A 149 -27.09 -23.90 30.07
#